data_AF-X1RVC8-F1
#
_entry.id   AF-X1RVC8-F1
#
_cell.length_a   1.000
_cell.length_b   1.000
_cell.length_c   1.000
_cell.angle_alpha   90.00
_cell.angle_beta   90.00
_cell.angle_gamma   90.00
#
_symmetry.space_group_name_H-M   'P 1'
#
loop_
_entity.id
_entity.type
_entity.pdbx_description
1 polymer ?
#
loop_
_entity_poly.entity_id
_entity_poly.type
_entity_poly.pdbx_seq_one_letter_code
_entity_poly.pdbx_strand_id
1 'polypeptide(L)'
;SGPNLVIDVDAELDDRIRDVYEDEEQEKSGQGRVITPVVRSAIEKRAMVVAASYYKRKGYNVIDLSKRQPFDLLCKRAKRRIYVEVKGSQNRLERIFVTENEIRHAKKYTKYSALFLVGNINIKGKGKSTTGYGGKIKIIFPWRIVKSKLKALTYIYTL
;
A
#
# COMPACT_ATOMS: atom_id res chain seq x y z
N SER A 1 -0.32 -30.09 18.37
CA SER A 1 -0.70 -28.67 18.31
C SER A 1 -0.35 -28.12 16.95
N GLY A 2 -1.33 -28.04 16.04
CA GLY A 2 -1.12 -27.50 14.70
C GLY A 2 -0.98 -25.97 14.74
N PRO A 3 -0.38 -25.34 13.72
CA PRO A 3 -0.32 -23.90 13.64
C PRO A 3 -1.74 -23.39 13.41
N ASN A 4 -2.27 -22.62 14.35
CA ASN A 4 -3.38 -21.72 14.08
C ASN A 4 -2.90 -20.74 13.01
N LEU A 5 -3.21 -21.02 11.74
CA LEU A 5 -3.35 -19.98 10.73
C LEU A 5 -4.57 -19.16 11.18
N VAL A 6 -4.33 -18.18 12.04
CA VAL A 6 -5.25 -17.07 12.17
C VAL A 6 -5.19 -16.38 10.82
N ILE A 7 -6.10 -16.76 9.93
CA ILE A 7 -6.41 -15.96 8.76
C ILE A 7 -6.84 -14.62 9.35
N ASP A 8 -6.06 -13.57 9.07
CA ASP A 8 -6.43 -12.22 9.46
C ASP A 8 -7.64 -11.84 8.61
N VAL A 9 -8.83 -12.17 9.12
CA VAL A 9 -10.10 -12.02 8.42
C VAL A 9 -10.31 -10.57 8.01
N ASP A 10 -9.78 -9.62 8.80
CA ASP A 10 -9.81 -8.20 8.49
C ASP A 10 -8.99 -7.89 7.23
N ALA A 11 -7.80 -8.49 7.09
CA ALA A 11 -6.96 -8.30 5.90
C ALA A 11 -7.60 -8.88 4.63
N GLU A 12 -8.19 -10.08 4.71
CA GLU A 12 -8.89 -10.69 3.57
C GLU A 12 -10.15 -9.90 3.18
N LEU A 13 -10.90 -9.39 4.17
CA LEU A 13 -12.05 -8.53 3.93
C LEU A 13 -11.63 -7.20 3.30
N ASP A 14 -10.57 -6.57 3.80
CA ASP A 14 -10.04 -5.32 3.25
C ASP A 14 -9.58 -5.49 1.79
N ASP A 15 -8.93 -6.61 1.45
CA ASP A 15 -8.55 -6.92 0.07
C ASP A 15 -9.78 -7.10 -0.83
N ARG A 16 -10.78 -7.86 -0.40
CA ARG A 16 -12.03 -8.05 -1.16
C ARG A 16 -12.80 -6.75 -1.37
N ILE A 17 -12.87 -5.91 -0.34
CA ILE A 17 -13.54 -4.60 -0.43
C ILE A 17 -12.78 -3.71 -1.40
N ARG A 18 -11.45 -3.71 -1.31
CA ARG A 18 -10.61 -2.97 -2.24
C ARG A 18 -10.86 -3.38 -3.69
N ASP A 19 -10.97 -4.68 -3.96
CA ASP A 19 -11.26 -5.18 -5.32
C ASP A 19 -12.62 -4.67 -5.82
N VAL A 20 -13.69 -4.81 -5.02
CA VAL A 20 -15.03 -4.31 -5.38
C VAL A 20 -15.02 -2.80 -5.66
N TYR A 21 -14.37 -2.01 -4.80
CA TYR A 21 -14.30 -0.56 -5.00
C TYR A 21 -13.41 -0.15 -6.17
N GLU A 22 -12.32 -0.87 -6.45
CA GLU A 22 -11.47 -0.63 -7.62
C GLU A 22 -12.22 -0.94 -8.93
N ASP A 23 -13.07 -1.97 -8.95
CA ASP A 23 -13.90 -2.32 -10.10
C ASP A 23 -15.01 -1.27 -10.34
N GLU A 24 -15.73 -0.83 -9.29
CA GLU A 24 -16.73 0.24 -9.41
C GLU A 24 -16.14 1.56 -9.93
N GLU A 25 -14.95 1.94 -9.45
CA GLU A 25 -14.26 3.17 -9.90
C GLU A 25 -13.77 3.05 -11.35
N GLN A 26 -13.36 1.84 -11.77
CA GLN A 26 -13.01 1.58 -13.18
C GLN A 26 -14.23 1.77 -14.09
N GLU A 27 -15.38 1.19 -13.75
CA GLU A 27 -16.63 1.36 -14.53
C GLU A 27 -17.02 2.83 -14.66
N LYS A 28 -16.93 3.61 -13.58
CA LYS A 28 -17.24 5.05 -13.58
C LYS A 28 -16.26 5.89 -14.38
N SER A 29 -15.00 5.47 -14.51
CA SER A 29 -13.95 6.25 -15.17
C SER A 29 -13.91 6.13 -16.69
N GLY A 30 -14.65 5.18 -17.29
CA GLY A 30 -14.75 4.98 -18.75
C GLY A 30 -13.43 4.61 -19.47
N GLN A 31 -12.31 4.51 -18.74
CA GLN A 31 -10.99 4.17 -19.28
C GLN A 31 -10.63 2.74 -18.85
N GLY A 32 -11.10 1.77 -19.62
CA GLY A 32 -10.98 0.32 -19.38
C GLY A 32 -9.55 -0.22 -19.30
N ARG A 33 -8.92 -0.11 -18.13
CA ARG A 33 -7.80 -0.98 -17.74
C ARG A 33 -8.26 -1.88 -16.61
N VAL A 34 -8.73 -3.07 -16.96
CA VAL A 34 -9.01 -4.14 -16.00
C VAL A 34 -7.73 -4.46 -15.24
N ILE A 35 -7.70 -4.16 -13.94
CA ILE A 35 -6.59 -4.53 -13.05
C ILE A 35 -6.80 -5.99 -12.64
N THR A 36 -6.11 -6.90 -13.33
CA THR A 36 -6.10 -8.30 -12.90
C THR A 36 -5.25 -8.47 -11.63
N PRO A 37 -5.46 -9.53 -10.81
CA PRO A 37 -4.63 -9.79 -9.63
C PRO A 37 -3.13 -9.86 -9.94
N VAL A 38 -2.79 -10.36 -11.12
CA VAL A 38 -1.41 -10.43 -11.63
C VAL A 38 -0.84 -9.03 -11.89
N VAL A 39 -1.63 -8.13 -12.48
CA VAL A 39 -1.24 -6.73 -12.70
C VAL A 39 -1.09 -6.00 -11.36
N ARG A 40 -2.02 -6.19 -10.42
CA ARG A 40 -1.94 -5.61 -9.07
C ARG A 40 -0.67 -6.03 -8.35
N SER A 41 -0.38 -7.33 -8.34
CA SER A 41 0.86 -7.85 -7.76
C SER A 41 2.11 -7.22 -8.40
N ALA A 42 2.10 -6.99 -9.71
CA ALA A 42 3.20 -6.33 -10.41
C ALA A 42 3.35 -4.84 -10.02
N ILE A 43 2.24 -4.14 -9.79
CA ILE A 43 2.22 -2.75 -9.29
C ILE A 43 2.80 -2.68 -7.88
N GLU A 44 2.30 -3.51 -6.96
CA GLU A 44 2.74 -3.55 -5.55
C GLU A 44 4.22 -3.89 -5.44
N LYS A 45 4.68 -4.94 -6.15
CA LYS A 45 6.10 -5.29 -6.22
C LYS A 45 6.95 -4.13 -6.74
N ARG A 46 6.50 -3.44 -7.80
CA ARG A 46 7.23 -2.30 -8.34
C ARG A 46 7.30 -1.15 -7.34
N ALA A 47 6.20 -0.82 -6.67
CA ALA A 47 6.16 0.25 -5.67
C ALA A 47 7.12 -0.05 -4.51
N MET A 48 7.12 -1.29 -4.01
CA MET A 48 8.03 -1.76 -2.95
C MET A 48 9.51 -1.64 -3.35
N VAL A 49 9.87 -2.08 -4.57
CA VAL A 49 11.24 -1.95 -5.09
C VAL A 49 11.66 -0.49 -5.15
N VAL A 50 10.79 0.41 -5.63
CA VAL A 50 11.07 1.84 -5.73
C VAL A 50 11.26 2.47 -4.34
N ALA A 51 10.37 2.16 -3.40
CA ALA A 51 10.43 2.67 -2.03
C ALA A 51 11.71 2.20 -1.30
N ALA A 52 12.00 0.90 -1.34
CA ALA A 52 13.19 0.35 -0.73
C ALA A 52 14.47 0.95 -1.33
N SER A 53 14.54 1.09 -2.66
CA SER A 53 15.67 1.70 -3.34
C SER A 53 15.86 3.17 -2.96
N TYR A 54 14.77 3.93 -2.83
CA TYR A 54 14.82 5.33 -2.39
C TYR A 54 15.47 5.46 -1.01
N TYR A 55 14.99 4.71 -0.02
CA TYR A 55 15.51 4.81 1.34
C TYR A 55 16.93 4.24 1.49
N LYS A 56 17.26 3.13 0.78
CA LYS A 56 18.64 2.60 0.72
C LYS A 56 19.63 3.66 0.20
N ARG A 57 19.29 4.36 -0.90
CA ARG A 57 20.14 5.46 -1.42
C ARG A 57 20.29 6.64 -0.45
N LYS A 58 19.34 6.82 0.47
CA LYS A 58 19.43 7.82 1.56
C LYS A 58 20.21 7.30 2.78
N GLY A 59 20.83 6.12 2.68
CA GLY A 59 21.65 5.52 3.74
C GLY A 59 20.84 4.82 4.84
N TYR A 60 19.59 4.44 4.57
CA TYR A 60 18.81 3.64 5.51
C TYR A 60 19.04 2.15 5.27
N ASN A 61 19.12 1.39 6.37
CA ASN A 61 18.83 -0.03 6.34
C ASN A 61 17.30 -0.21 6.20
N VAL A 62 16.85 -0.99 5.21
CA VAL A 62 15.43 -1.15 4.89
C VAL A 62 15.04 -2.60 5.09
N ILE A 63 14.04 -2.83 5.94
CA ILE A 63 13.50 -4.14 6.28
C ILE A 63 12.06 -4.24 5.75
N ASP A 64 11.76 -5.28 4.98
CA ASP A 64 10.41 -5.57 4.50
C ASP A 64 9.60 -6.30 5.58
N LEU A 65 8.49 -5.69 5.99
CA LEU A 65 7.56 -6.16 7.01
C LEU A 65 6.11 -6.20 6.52
N SER A 66 5.87 -5.96 5.22
CA SER A 66 4.55 -5.91 4.56
C SER A 66 3.62 -7.06 4.89
N LYS A 67 4.15 -8.26 5.16
CA LYS A 67 3.35 -9.46 5.46
C LYS A 67 2.99 -9.66 6.93
N ARG A 68 3.52 -8.83 7.84
CA ARG A 68 3.50 -9.12 9.29
C ARG A 68 3.23 -7.90 10.16
N GLN A 69 3.14 -6.71 9.57
CA GLN A 69 3.02 -5.45 10.29
C GLN A 69 2.02 -4.54 9.58
N PRO A 70 1.40 -3.59 10.31
CA PRO A 70 0.49 -2.60 9.73
C PRO A 70 1.24 -1.46 9.01
N PHE A 71 2.34 -1.82 8.35
CA PHE A 71 3.17 -0.98 7.49
C PHE A 71 4.13 -1.88 6.68
N ASP A 72 4.57 -1.40 5.51
CA ASP A 72 5.39 -2.19 4.59
C ASP A 72 6.87 -2.25 4.92
N LEU A 73 7.51 -1.09 5.15
CA LEU A 73 8.96 -1.02 5.32
C LEU A 73 9.34 -0.35 6.64
N LEU A 74 10.29 -0.95 7.36
CA LEU A 74 11.00 -0.30 8.45
C LEU A 74 12.35 0.20 7.96
N CYS A 75 12.50 1.51 7.89
CA CYS A 75 13.74 2.17 7.48
C CYS A 75 14.49 2.69 8.72
N LYS A 76 15.70 2.18 8.97
CA LYS A 76 16.54 2.57 10.12
C LYS A 76 17.83 3.24 9.66
N ARG A 77 18.21 4.33 10.33
CA ARG A 77 19.52 4.99 10.14
C ARG A 77 19.97 5.66 11.44
N ALA A 78 21.03 5.15 12.05
CA ALA A 78 21.48 5.55 13.38
C ALA A 78 20.30 5.55 14.38
N LYS A 79 19.99 6.70 15.02
CA LYS A 79 18.86 6.84 15.96
C LYS A 79 17.50 7.11 15.29
N ARG A 80 17.45 7.23 13.95
CA ARG A 80 16.20 7.50 13.21
C ARG A 80 15.55 6.20 12.76
N ARG A 81 14.23 6.14 12.92
CA ARG A 81 13.36 5.09 12.38
C ARG A 81 12.22 5.74 11.61
N ILE A 82 11.85 5.16 10.47
CA ILE A 82 10.68 5.54 9.68
C ILE A 82 9.89 4.27 9.38
N TYR A 83 8.60 4.29 9.73
CA TYR A 83 7.62 3.28 9.35
C TYR A 83 6.98 3.74 8.05
N VAL A 84 7.12 2.96 6.99
CA VAL A 84 6.70 3.38 5.64
C VAL A 84 5.58 2.48 5.18
N GLU A 85 4.46 3.09 4.84
CA GLU A 85 3.37 2.48 4.08
C GLU A 85 3.57 2.79 2.59
N VAL A 86 3.47 1.80 1.70
CA VAL A 86 3.81 1.91 0.28
C VAL A 86 2.59 1.61 -0.59
N LYS A 87 2.15 2.58 -1.39
CA LYS A 87 1.03 2.38 -2.33
C LYS A 87 1.47 2.67 -3.77
N GLY A 88 1.02 1.84 -4.70
CA GLY A 88 1.33 1.93 -6.13
C GLY A 88 0.07 2.09 -7.00
N SER A 89 0.20 2.73 -8.16
CA SER A 89 -0.86 2.77 -9.18
C SER A 89 -0.30 2.95 -10.59
N GLN A 90 -1.03 2.44 -11.58
CA GLN A 90 -0.76 2.75 -13.00
C GLN A 90 -1.15 4.19 -13.37
N ASN A 91 -2.10 4.77 -12.65
CA ASN A 91 -2.61 6.11 -12.89
C ASN A 91 -1.98 7.11 -11.92
N ARG A 92 -2.44 8.36 -12.00
CA ARG A 92 -2.13 9.37 -10.99
C ARG A 92 -2.80 8.97 -9.67
N LEU A 93 -2.05 9.03 -8.57
CA LEU A 93 -2.56 8.71 -7.24
C LEU A 93 -3.33 9.90 -6.66
N GLU A 94 -4.65 9.86 -6.83
CA GLU A 94 -5.60 10.83 -6.25
C GLU A 94 -6.25 10.30 -4.97
N ARG A 95 -6.53 9.00 -4.95
CA ARG A 95 -7.07 8.25 -3.81
C ARG A 95 -6.23 6.99 -3.60
N ILE A 96 -6.21 6.50 -2.37
CA ILE A 96 -5.58 5.24 -1.98
C ILE A 96 -6.50 4.49 -1.02
N PHE A 97 -6.38 3.18 -1.01
CA PHE A 97 -6.95 2.33 0.01
C PHE A 97 -5.96 2.21 1.17
N VAL A 98 -6.47 2.31 2.38
CA VAL A 98 -5.73 2.15 3.61
C VAL A 98 -6.58 1.38 4.61
N THR A 99 -5.98 0.45 5.32
CA THR A 99 -6.68 -0.38 6.32
C THR A 99 -6.81 0.38 7.64
N GLU A 100 -7.75 -0.04 8.50
CA GLU A 100 -7.88 0.55 9.83
C GLU A 100 -6.59 0.33 10.67
N ASN A 101 -5.93 -0.81 10.48
CA ASN A 101 -4.67 -1.12 11.16
C ASN A 101 -3.53 -0.18 10.73
N GLU A 102 -3.39 0.10 9.42
CA GLU A 102 -2.45 1.10 8.89
C GLU A 102 -2.74 2.49 9.47
N ILE A 103 -4.01 2.91 9.47
CA ILE A 103 -4.44 4.21 10.01
C ILE A 103 -4.13 4.33 11.50
N ARG A 104 -4.45 3.29 12.29
CA ARG A 104 -4.17 3.24 13.74
C ARG A 104 -2.68 3.32 14.01
N HIS A 105 -1.87 2.58 13.26
CA HIS A 105 -0.42 2.61 13.37
C HIS A 105 0.16 3.98 12.99
N ALA A 106 -0.29 4.56 11.88
CA ALA A 106 0.10 5.89 11.44
C ALA A 106 -0.21 6.97 12.47
N LYS A 107 -1.40 6.94 13.10
CA LYS A 107 -1.76 7.83 14.21
C LYS A 107 -0.80 7.66 15.40
N LYS A 108 -0.59 6.42 15.86
CA LYS A 108 0.29 6.10 16.99
C LYS A 108 1.73 6.59 16.78
N TYR A 109 2.26 6.46 15.57
CA TYR A 109 3.64 6.82 15.23
C TYR A 109 3.74 8.02 14.28
N THR A 110 2.81 8.96 14.33
CA THR A 110 2.68 10.08 13.36
C THR A 110 4.01 10.75 13.00
N LYS A 111 4.88 11.04 13.99
CA LYS A 111 6.18 11.71 13.76
C LYS A 111 7.20 10.85 12.98
N TYR A 112 6.98 9.54 12.92
CA TYR A 112 7.87 8.55 12.32
C TYR A 112 7.20 7.76 11.18
N SER A 113 5.94 8.04 10.85
CA SER A 113 5.22 7.36 9.77
C SER A 113 5.33 8.14 8.47
N ALA A 114 5.62 7.43 7.37
CA ALA A 114 5.64 7.95 6.02
C ALA A 114 4.65 7.19 5.15
N LEU A 115 3.98 7.89 4.22
CA LEU A 115 3.25 7.29 3.13
C LEU A 115 4.04 7.51 1.84
N PHE A 116 4.45 6.43 1.20
CA PHE A 116 5.26 6.41 -0.01
C PHE A 116 4.41 5.98 -1.20
N LEU A 117 4.20 6.91 -2.12
CA LEU A 117 3.29 6.76 -3.25
C LEU A 117 4.09 6.64 -4.55
N VAL A 118 3.76 5.65 -5.37
CA VAL A 118 4.34 5.45 -6.69
C VAL A 118 3.22 5.42 -7.74
N GLY A 119 2.94 6.56 -8.36
CA GLY A 119 1.95 6.68 -9.43
C GLY A 119 2.59 6.47 -10.81
N ASN A 120 1.77 6.37 -11.86
CA ASN A 120 2.24 6.22 -13.24
C ASN A 120 3.16 5.00 -13.45
N ILE A 121 2.89 3.88 -12.78
CA ILE A 121 3.58 2.62 -13.01
C ILE A 121 3.12 2.03 -14.35
N ASN A 122 4.07 1.72 -15.22
CA ASN A 122 3.78 1.04 -16.48
C ASN A 122 3.85 -0.47 -16.29
N ILE A 123 3.03 -1.20 -17.05
CA ILE A 123 2.97 -2.66 -17.03
C ILE A 123 3.45 -3.21 -18.36
N LYS A 124 4.27 -4.25 -18.31
CA LYS A 124 4.75 -5.00 -19.49
C LYS A 124 4.57 -6.49 -19.23
N GLY A 125 4.38 -7.25 -20.31
CA GLY A 125 4.20 -8.70 -20.26
C GLY A 125 2.74 -9.09 -20.07
N LYS A 126 2.50 -10.40 -19.98
CA LYS A 126 1.18 -11.01 -19.76
C LYS A 126 1.30 -12.24 -18.86
N GLY A 127 0.24 -12.54 -18.11
CA GLY A 127 0.22 -13.67 -17.19
C GLY A 127 1.41 -13.65 -16.22
N LYS A 128 2.09 -14.78 -16.04
CA LYS A 128 3.23 -14.90 -15.10
C LYS A 128 4.42 -13.99 -15.42
N SER A 129 4.54 -13.48 -16.65
CA SER A 129 5.61 -12.55 -17.06
C SER A 129 5.29 -11.06 -16.79
N THR A 130 4.13 -10.77 -16.22
CA THR A 130 3.68 -9.39 -15.98
C THR A 130 4.59 -8.70 -14.96
N THR A 131 5.15 -7.56 -15.35
CA THR A 131 6.08 -6.77 -14.53
C THR A 131 5.75 -5.29 -14.58
N GLY A 132 5.95 -4.62 -13.44
CA GLY A 132 5.83 -3.17 -13.31
C GLY A 132 7.16 -2.46 -13.47
N TYR A 133 7.17 -1.30 -14.14
CA TYR A 133 8.37 -0.47 -14.32
C TYR A 133 8.02 1.03 -14.31
N GLY A 134 9.05 1.89 -14.25
CA GLY A 134 8.87 3.33 -14.13
C GLY A 134 8.27 3.73 -12.77
N GLY A 135 7.43 4.76 -12.78
CA GLY A 135 6.74 5.28 -11.60
C GLY A 135 7.27 6.63 -11.10
N LYS A 136 6.36 7.55 -10.77
CA LYS A 136 6.64 8.86 -10.17
C LYS A 136 6.43 8.78 -8.65
N ILE A 137 7.45 9.21 -7.90
CA ILE A 137 7.46 9.16 -6.44
C ILE A 137 6.76 10.39 -5.87
N LYS A 138 5.89 10.19 -4.88
CA LYS A 138 5.41 11.21 -3.95
C LYS A 138 5.52 10.67 -2.53
N ILE A 139 6.05 11.46 -1.60
CA ILE A 139 6.24 11.04 -0.20
C ILE A 139 5.52 12.02 0.69
N ILE A 140 4.71 11.52 1.62
CA ILE A 140 4.10 12.29 2.69
C ILE A 140 4.77 11.87 4.00
N PHE A 141 5.57 12.77 4.57
CA PHE A 141 6.25 12.55 5.84
C PHE A 141 6.34 13.86 6.63
N PRO A 142 5.80 13.93 7.86
CA PRO A 142 5.03 12.88 8.54
C PRO A 142 3.67 12.61 7.86
N TRP A 143 3.25 11.36 7.81
CA TRP A 143 1.90 10.99 7.38
C TRP A 143 0.90 11.24 8.52
N ARG A 144 0.37 12.46 8.56
CA ARG A 144 -0.66 12.88 9.52
C ARG A 144 -2.04 12.48 9.01
N ILE A 145 -2.74 11.65 9.77
CA ILE A 145 -4.11 11.25 9.43
C ILE A 145 -5.07 12.41 9.72
N VAL A 146 -5.84 12.79 8.71
CA VAL A 146 -6.90 13.81 8.80
C VAL A 146 -8.24 13.12 8.59
N LYS A 147 -9.08 13.05 9.62
CA LYS A 147 -10.34 12.28 9.60
C LYS A 147 -11.27 12.67 8.46
N SER A 148 -11.37 13.96 8.13
CA SER A 148 -12.19 14.47 7.01
C SER A 148 -11.69 14.04 5.62
N LYS A 149 -10.49 13.47 5.51
CA LYS A 149 -9.95 12.90 4.27
C LYS A 149 -10.09 11.38 4.19
N LEU A 150 -10.74 10.75 5.18
CA LEU A 150 -11.03 9.33 5.19
C LEU A 150 -12.50 9.10 4.86
N LYS A 151 -12.76 8.12 4.01
CA LYS A 151 -14.07 7.52 3.82
C LYS A 151 -13.98 6.07 4.29
N ALA A 152 -14.78 5.70 5.28
CA ALA A 152 -14.87 4.30 5.70
C ALA A 152 -15.60 3.49 4.63
N LEU A 153 -15.06 2.31 4.32
CA LEU A 153 -15.62 1.40 3.32
C LEU A 153 -16.37 0.23 3.96
N THR A 154 -15.98 -0.14 5.19
CA THR A 154 -16.51 -1.29 5.92
C THR A 154 -16.71 -0.99 7.39
N TYR A 155 -17.66 -1.68 8.01
CA TYR A 155 -17.94 -1.65 9.43
C TYR A 155 -18.32 -3.05 9.90
N ILE A 156 -17.78 -3.47 11.04
CA ILE A 156 -18.26 -4.65 11.76
C ILE A 156 -19.11 -4.15 12.92
N TYR A 157 -20.33 -4.66 13.04
CA TYR A 157 -21.25 -4.36 14.13
C TYR A 157 -21.41 -5.60 15.01
N THR A 158 -21.22 -5.44 16.31
CA THR A 158 -21.32 -6.51 17.31
C THR A 158 -22.49 -6.20 18.24
N LEU A 159 -23.30 -7.23 18.52
CA LEU A 159 -24.47 -7.17 19.41
C LEU A 159 -24.10 -7.52 20.85
#